data_AF-A0A377ASS2-F1
#
_entry.id   AF-A0A377ASS2-F1
#
_cell.length_a   1.000
_cell.length_b   1.000
_cell.length_c   1.000
_cell.angle_alpha   90.00
_cell.angle_beta   90.00
_cell.angle_gamma   90.00
#
_symmetry.space_group_name_H-M   'P 1'
#
loop_
_entity.id
_entity.type
_entity.pdbx_description
1 polymer ?
#
loop_
_entity_poly.entity_id
_entity_poly.type
_entity_poly.pdbx_seq_one_letter_code
_entity_poly.pdbx_strand_id
1 'polypeptide(L)'
;MVSERVGVAFHGVADGKNPDVLSVGEGPGIATNIGVALFDDEGNLVPIIVLQQNWKRLYSGSTSLHFIAKYRATGRRVTGGIANAQAWFSLTYQ
;
A
#
# COMPACT_ATOMS: atom_id res chain seq x y z
N MET A 1 -13.54 -6.88 -29.29
CA MET A 1 -13.39 -5.78 -28.32
C MET A 1 -12.71 -6.37 -27.11
N VAL A 2 -11.40 -6.18 -26.98
CA VAL A 2 -10.66 -6.64 -25.80
C VAL A 2 -11.03 -5.69 -24.66
N SER A 3 -11.41 -6.24 -23.51
CA SER A 3 -11.57 -5.44 -22.30
C SER A 3 -10.18 -4.88 -21.95
N GLU A 4 -10.07 -3.58 -21.77
CA GLU A 4 -8.81 -2.90 -21.45
C GLU A 4 -8.88 -2.43 -20.00
N ARG A 5 -9.02 -3.36 -19.05
CA ARG A 5 -9.08 -3.05 -17.63
C ARG A 5 -7.89 -3.65 -16.91
N VAL A 6 -7.25 -2.85 -16.07
CA VAL A 6 -6.19 -3.31 -15.18
C VAL A 6 -6.65 -3.18 -13.74
N GLY A 7 -6.58 -4.28 -13.00
CA GLY A 7 -6.68 -4.31 -11.55
C GLY A 7 -5.29 -4.14 -10.94
N VAL A 8 -5.20 -3.31 -9.90
CA VAL A 8 -3.96 -3.03 -9.20
C VAL A 8 -4.11 -3.47 -7.75
N ALA A 9 -3.13 -4.20 -7.22
CA ALA A 9 -3.08 -4.53 -5.81
C ALA A 9 -1.67 -4.36 -5.24
N PHE A 10 -1.62 -4.00 -3.96
CA PHE A 10 -0.41 -4.01 -3.15
C PHE A 10 -0.52 -5.12 -2.13
N HIS A 11 0.57 -5.86 -1.94
CA HIS A 11 0.66 -6.92 -0.94
C HIS A 11 1.91 -6.72 -0.10
N GLY A 12 1.89 -7.10 1.16
CA GLY A 12 3.04 -7.00 2.04
C GLY A 12 2.74 -7.58 3.41
N VAL A 13 3.72 -7.53 4.30
CA VAL A 13 3.50 -7.86 5.70
C VAL A 13 2.71 -6.72 6.34
N ALA A 14 1.52 -7.00 6.85
CA ALA A 14 0.68 -6.01 7.49
C ALA A 14 1.15 -5.67 8.90
N ASP A 15 0.95 -4.43 9.33
CA ASP A 15 1.13 -4.03 10.73
C ASP A 15 0.12 -4.78 11.61
N GLY A 16 0.61 -5.36 12.72
CA GLY A 16 -0.22 -6.21 13.59
C GLY A 16 -1.34 -5.49 14.33
N LYS A 17 -1.35 -4.15 14.37
CA LYS A 17 -2.36 -3.31 15.01
C LYS A 17 -3.28 -2.64 13.99
N ASN A 18 -2.79 -2.40 12.77
CA ASN A 18 -3.55 -1.85 11.67
C ASN A 18 -3.29 -2.65 10.38
N PRO A 19 -4.17 -3.59 10.02
CA PRO A 19 -3.97 -4.47 8.88
C PRO A 19 -4.02 -3.75 7.52
N ASP A 20 -4.48 -2.50 7.46
CA ASP A 20 -4.54 -1.74 6.21
C ASP A 20 -3.19 -1.13 5.80
N VAL A 21 -2.16 -1.20 6.66
CA VAL A 21 -0.85 -0.58 6.42
C VAL A 21 0.30 -1.59 6.52
N LEU A 22 1.40 -1.31 5.83
CA LEU A 22 2.60 -2.16 5.85
C LEU A 22 3.30 -2.06 7.19
N SER A 23 3.73 -3.21 7.71
CA SER A 23 4.63 -3.30 8.84
C SER A 23 6.00 -2.72 8.49
N VAL A 24 6.61 -2.06 9.47
CA VAL A 24 8.01 -1.62 9.41
C VAL A 24 8.98 -2.63 10.05
N GLY A 25 8.46 -3.80 10.44
CA GLY A 25 9.19 -4.84 11.17
C GLY A 25 9.12 -4.69 12.69
N GLU A 26 9.82 -5.58 13.38
CA GLU A 26 9.95 -5.60 14.84
C GLU A 26 11.39 -5.91 15.23
N GLY A 27 11.85 -5.38 16.36
CA GLY A 27 13.17 -5.68 16.93
C GLY A 27 13.91 -4.45 17.46
N PRO A 28 15.10 -4.64 18.03
CA PRO A 28 15.93 -3.55 18.54
C PRO A 28 16.23 -2.51 17.47
N GLY A 29 15.98 -1.23 17.77
CA GLY A 29 16.25 -0.11 16.86
C GLY A 29 15.21 0.08 15.75
N ILE A 30 14.16 -0.75 15.68
CA ILE A 30 13.01 -0.55 14.78
C ILE A 30 12.00 0.39 15.43
N ALA A 31 11.43 1.29 14.64
CA ALA A 31 10.38 2.20 15.09
C ALA A 31 9.13 1.40 15.52
N THR A 32 8.43 1.86 16.55
CA THR A 32 7.22 1.18 17.04
C THR A 32 5.98 2.05 16.87
N ASN A 33 4.83 1.37 16.74
CA ASN A 33 3.52 2.01 16.60
C ASN A 33 3.38 2.90 15.35
N ILE A 34 4.11 2.56 14.28
CA ILE A 34 3.96 3.14 12.96
C ILE A 34 3.95 2.05 11.90
N GLY A 35 3.20 2.29 10.83
CA GLY A 35 3.26 1.52 9.59
C GLY A 35 3.37 2.46 8.38
N VAL A 36 3.57 1.89 7.20
CA VAL A 36 3.55 2.64 5.93
C VAL A 36 2.19 2.45 5.27
N ALA A 37 1.43 3.53 5.15
CA ALA A 37 0.14 3.57 4.46
C ALA A 37 0.33 4.00 3.01
N LEU A 38 -0.40 3.36 2.11
CA LEU A 38 -0.45 3.68 0.69
C LEU A 38 -1.78 4.37 0.37
N PHE A 39 -1.73 5.35 -0.53
CA PHE A 39 -2.90 6.10 -0.98
C PHE A 39 -2.89 6.22 -2.50
N ASP A 40 -4.07 6.35 -3.10
CA ASP A 40 -4.21 6.70 -4.50
C ASP A 40 -3.92 8.20 -4.75
N ASP A 41 -4.07 8.63 -5.99
CA ASP A 41 -3.87 9.99 -6.45
C ASP A 41 -4.87 11.00 -5.87
N GLU A 42 -6.03 10.53 -5.44
CA GLU A 42 -7.07 11.32 -4.76
C GLU A 42 -6.85 11.38 -3.24
N GLY A 43 -5.87 10.63 -2.72
CA GLY A 43 -5.55 10.57 -1.30
C GLY A 43 -6.43 9.60 -0.52
N ASN A 44 -7.18 8.72 -1.19
CA ASN A 44 -7.92 7.63 -0.56
C ASN A 44 -6.94 6.51 -0.15
N LEU A 45 -7.19 5.90 1.00
CA LEU A 45 -6.37 4.79 1.48
C LEU A 45 -6.49 3.60 0.53
N VAL A 46 -5.35 3.02 0.15
CA VAL A 46 -5.25 1.77 -0.62
C VAL A 46 -4.83 0.66 0.34
N PRO A 47 -5.74 -0.21 0.80
CA PRO A 47 -5.42 -1.27 1.74
C PRO A 47 -4.52 -2.33 1.11
N ILE A 48 -3.54 -2.84 1.86
CA ILE A 48 -2.55 -3.83 1.38
C ILE A 48 -3.01 -5.29 1.47
N ILE A 49 -4.18 -5.56 2.05
CA ILE A 49 -4.73 -6.93 2.21
C ILE A 49 -5.83 -7.21 1.19
N VAL A 50 -6.39 -6.19 0.56
CA VAL A 50 -7.62 -6.36 -0.20
C VAL A 50 -7.32 -6.55 -1.68
N LEU A 51 -7.75 -7.70 -2.22
CA LEU A 51 -7.96 -7.95 -3.65
C LEU A 51 -9.12 -7.08 -4.18
N GLN A 52 -9.12 -5.78 -3.91
CA GLN A 52 -10.10 -4.88 -4.48
C GLN A 52 -9.59 -4.50 -5.86
N GLN A 53 -10.23 -5.10 -6.85
CA GLN A 53 -9.96 -4.87 -8.26
C GLN A 53 -10.47 -3.46 -8.61
N ASN A 54 -9.68 -2.45 -8.25
CA ASN A 54 -9.86 -1.10 -8.75
C ASN A 54 -9.48 -1.13 -10.23
N TRP A 55 -10.47 -1.47 -11.05
CA TRP A 55 -10.34 -1.55 -12.49
C TRP A 55 -10.15 -0.15 -13.05
N LYS A 56 -8.90 0.25 -13.29
CA LYS A 56 -8.62 1.45 -14.08
C LYS A 56 -8.75 1.04 -15.55
N ARG A 57 -9.51 1.83 -16.33
CA ARG A 57 -9.58 1.65 -17.79
C ARG A 57 -8.25 2.09 -18.38
N LEU A 58 -7.58 1.19 -19.09
CA LEU A 58 -6.42 1.52 -19.90
C LEU A 58 -6.91 2.25 -21.15
N TYR A 59 -6.22 3.31 -21.53
CA TYR A 59 -6.39 3.97 -22.81
C TYR A 59 -5.19 3.60 -23.69
N SER A 60 -5.38 3.58 -25.01
CA SER A 60 -4.28 3.34 -25.95
C SER A 60 -3.16 4.36 -25.74
N GLY A 61 -2.01 3.92 -25.22
CA GLY A 61 -0.85 4.77 -24.90
C GLY A 61 -0.16 4.38 -23.58
N SER A 62 0.85 5.15 -23.19
CA SER A 62 1.48 4.98 -21.87
C SER A 62 0.49 5.34 -20.76
N THR A 63 0.31 4.46 -19.78
CA THR A 63 -0.52 4.70 -18.59
C THR A 63 0.37 4.82 -17.36
N SER A 64 0.30 5.95 -16.66
CA SER A 64 0.96 6.17 -15.37
C SER A 64 -0.05 6.01 -14.24
N LEU A 65 0.32 5.26 -13.20
CA LEU A 65 -0.46 5.13 -11.98
C LEU A 65 0.29 5.83 -10.85
N HIS A 66 -0.38 6.78 -10.19
CA HIS A 66 0.21 7.59 -9.13
C HIS A 66 -0.27 7.09 -7.77
N PHE A 67 0.68 6.92 -6.85
CA PHE A 67 0.43 6.51 -5.47
C PHE A 67 1.25 7.35 -4.51
N ILE A 68 0.75 7.49 -3.28
CA ILE A 68 1.41 8.25 -2.21
C ILE A 68 1.69 7.31 -1.05
N ALA A 69 2.89 7.38 -0.49
CA ALA A 69 3.25 6.66 0.74
C ALA A 69 3.41 7.64 1.91
N LYS A 70 2.83 7.31 3.07
CA LYS A 70 2.98 8.09 4.31
C LYS A 70 3.17 7.16 5.51
N TYR A 71 3.92 7.60 6.51
CA TYR A 71 3.88 6.95 7.82
C TYR A 71 2.53 7.20 8.48
N ARG A 72 1.94 6.15 9.07
CA ARG A 72 0.69 6.21 9.83
C ARG A 72 0.93 5.65 11.21
N ALA A 73 0.55 6.41 12.24
CA ALA A 73 0.58 5.89 13.61
C ALA A 73 -0.44 4.74 13.77
N THR A 74 0.01 3.62 14.33
CA THR A 74 -0.81 2.41 14.60
C THR A 74 -0.98 2.17 16.11
N GLY A 75 -0.40 3.03 16.95
CA GLY A 75 -0.58 3.02 18.39
C GLY A 75 -0.34 4.38 19.03
N ARG A 76 -0.65 4.51 20.32
CA ARG A 76 -0.66 5.80 21.03
C ARG A 76 0.72 6.42 21.23
N ARG A 77 1.76 5.60 21.41
CA ARG A 77 3.13 6.06 21.72
C ARG A 77 4.10 5.62 20.64
N VAL A 78 4.36 6.49 19.67
CA VAL A 78 5.36 6.24 18.64
C VAL A 78 6.77 6.34 19.23
N THR A 79 7.64 5.41 18.88
CA THR A 79 9.08 5.49 19.16
C THR A 79 9.86 5.53 17.86
N GLY A 80 10.89 6.38 17.80
CA GLY A 80 11.76 6.48 16.63
C GLY A 80 12.66 5.24 16.47
N GLY A 81 13.10 5.01 15.24
CA GLY A 81 13.94 3.89 14.83
C GLY A 81 13.93 3.73 13.31
N ILE A 82 14.52 2.65 12.81
CA ILE A 82 14.43 2.26 11.40
C ILE A 82 12.97 1.91 11.08
N ALA A 83 12.49 2.38 9.93
CA ALA A 83 11.08 2.26 9.55
C ALA A 83 10.92 1.79 8.09
N ASN A 84 11.62 0.71 7.72
CA ASN A 84 11.62 0.19 6.36
C ASN A 84 10.41 -0.73 6.13
N ALA A 85 9.71 -0.56 5.01
CA ALA A 85 8.62 -1.43 4.60
C ALA A 85 8.89 -2.01 3.21
N GLN A 86 8.30 -3.17 2.93
CA GLN A 86 8.37 -3.83 1.63
C GLN A 86 6.97 -4.18 1.15
N ALA A 87 6.69 -3.94 -0.13
CA ALA A 87 5.45 -4.32 -0.76
C ALA A 87 5.69 -4.87 -2.17
N TRP A 88 4.86 -5.83 -2.55
CA TRP A 88 4.71 -6.30 -3.92
C TRP A 88 3.57 -5.54 -4.59
N PHE A 89 3.78 -5.15 -5.83
CA PHE A 89 2.80 -4.52 -6.69
C PHE A 89 2.39 -5.50 -7.80
N SER A 90 1.09 -5.79 -7.90
CA SER A 90 0.55 -6.73 -8.89
C SER A 90 -0.44 -6.04 -9.82
N LEU A 91 -0.37 -6.40 -11.11
CA LEU A 91 -1.27 -5.96 -12.17
C LEU A 91 -2.04 -7.17 -12.68
N THR A 92 -3.37 -7.10 -12.67
CA THR A 92 -4.26 -8.12 -13.24
C THR A 92 -4.94 -7.55 -14.48
N TYR A 93 -4.82 -8.22 -15.62
CA TYR A 93 -5.39 -7.79 -16.89
C TYR A 93 -6.65 -8.62 -17.20
N GLN A 94 -7.69 -7.96 -17.74
CA GLN A 94 -8.97 -8.59 -18.08
C GLN A 94 -9.53 -8.08 -19.40
#